data_AF-A0A961X082-F1
#
_entry.id   AF-A0A961X082-F1
#
_cell.length_a   1.000
_cell.length_b   1.000
_cell.length_c   1.000
_cell.angle_alpha   90.00
_cell.angle_beta   90.00
_cell.angle_gamma   90.00
#
_symmetry.space_group_name_H-M   'P 1'
#
loop_
_entity.id
_entity.type
_entity.pdbx_description
1 polymer ?
#
loop_
_entity_poly.entity_id
_entity_poly.type
_entity_poly.pdbx_seq_one_letter_code
_entity_poly.pdbx_strand_id
1 'polypeptide(L)'
;MVGPPGAGKSMLAQRLPSILPPMDAREMLDVSMIASVAGELAGGQLSRRRPFRAPHHSASMAALVGGGLRAKPGEMALAHHGVLFLDELPEFQPRVLESLRQPLETGETMVARVNYHVTYPARFQFVAAMNPCKCGMAGEPGHVCRKGPRCAADYQARISGPLLDRMDIQI
;
A
#
# COMPACT_ATOMS: atom_id res chain seq x y z
N MET A 1 6.40 6.69 -7.56
CA MET A 1 6.08 8.01 -8.17
C MET A 1 6.53 9.11 -7.22
N VAL A 2 7.54 9.89 -7.59
CA VAL A 2 7.99 11.07 -6.86
C VAL A 2 7.66 12.31 -7.68
N GLY A 3 6.90 13.24 -7.12
CA GLY A 3 6.56 14.45 -7.86
C GLY A 3 5.88 15.50 -7.01
N PRO A 4 5.78 16.76 -7.49
CA PRO A 4 5.18 17.84 -6.75
C PRO A 4 3.67 17.60 -6.48
N PRO A 5 3.08 18.36 -5.55
CA PRO A 5 1.63 18.39 -5.37
C PRO A 5 0.91 18.68 -6.70
N GLY A 6 -0.24 18.04 -6.93
CA GLY A 6 -1.03 18.26 -8.15
C GLY A 6 -0.54 17.51 -9.40
N ALA A 7 0.58 16.79 -9.36
CA ALA A 7 1.11 16.02 -10.50
C ALA A 7 0.29 14.76 -10.90
N GLY A 8 -0.95 14.61 -10.41
CA GLY A 8 -1.82 13.48 -10.78
C GLY A 8 -1.45 12.11 -10.21
N LYS A 9 -0.49 12.00 -9.28
CA LYS A 9 0.02 10.74 -8.71
C LYS A 9 -1.10 9.80 -8.23
N SER A 10 -1.98 10.31 -7.37
CA SER A 10 -3.09 9.53 -6.80
C SER A 10 -4.15 9.19 -7.84
N MET A 11 -4.38 10.07 -8.84
CA MET A 11 -5.29 9.82 -9.96
C MET A 11 -4.80 8.64 -10.81
N LEU A 12 -3.51 8.62 -11.16
CA LEU A 12 -2.90 7.52 -11.91
C LEU A 12 -3.03 6.18 -11.17
N ALA A 13 -2.71 6.16 -9.87
CA ALA A 13 -2.83 4.95 -9.06
C ALA A 13 -4.27 4.39 -9.02
N GLN A 14 -5.27 5.26 -8.85
CA GLN A 14 -6.69 4.86 -8.80
C GLN A 14 -7.21 4.28 -10.11
N ARG A 15 -6.57 4.58 -11.25
CA ARG A 15 -6.96 4.03 -12.57
C ARG A 15 -6.21 2.77 -12.94
N LEU A 16 -5.16 2.41 -12.21
CA LEU A 16 -4.40 1.20 -12.47
C LEU A 16 -5.26 -0.08 -12.48
N PRO A 17 -6.20 -0.30 -11.53
CA PRO A 17 -7.06 -1.49 -11.56
C PRO A 17 -7.91 -1.63 -12.83
N SER A 18 -8.21 -0.52 -13.54
CA SER A 18 -9.03 -0.55 -14.76
C SER A 18 -8.26 -1.01 -16.00
N ILE A 19 -6.92 -1.03 -15.95
CA ILE A 19 -6.07 -1.47 -17.07
C ILE A 19 -5.38 -2.81 -16.79
N LEU A 20 -5.51 -3.34 -15.58
CA LEU A 20 -5.03 -4.68 -15.25
C LEU A 20 -5.89 -5.75 -15.95
N PRO A 21 -5.31 -6.94 -16.25
CA PRO A 21 -6.07 -8.05 -16.80
C PRO A 21 -7.29 -8.39 -15.92
N PRO A 22 -8.42 -8.85 -16.48
CA PRO A 22 -9.54 -9.31 -15.67
C PRO A 22 -9.10 -10.46 -14.74
N MET A 23 -9.76 -10.59 -13.59
CA MET A 23 -9.50 -11.71 -12.69
C MET A 23 -10.03 -13.01 -13.27
N ASP A 24 -9.29 -14.10 -13.10
CA ASP A 24 -9.82 -15.44 -13.34
C ASP A 24 -10.78 -15.88 -12.21
N ALA A 25 -11.46 -17.02 -12.42
CA ALA A 25 -12.44 -17.51 -11.44
C ALA A 25 -11.83 -17.84 -10.07
N ARG A 26 -10.58 -18.29 -10.01
CA ARG A 26 -9.89 -18.59 -8.74
C ARG A 26 -9.51 -17.30 -8.02
N GLU A 27 -8.92 -16.35 -8.73
CA GLU A 27 -8.61 -15.02 -8.19
C GLU A 27 -9.86 -14.33 -7.63
N MET A 28 -10.99 -14.41 -8.35
CA MET A 28 -12.28 -13.87 -7.89
C MET A 28 -12.77 -14.52 -6.60
N LEU A 29 -12.62 -15.84 -6.47
CA LEU A 29 -13.01 -16.56 -5.26
C LEU A 29 -12.12 -16.17 -4.07
N ASP A 30 -10.80 -16.09 -4.27
CA ASP A 30 -9.85 -15.72 -3.22
C ASP A 30 -10.14 -14.32 -2.67
N VAL A 31 -10.31 -13.33 -3.56
CA VAL A 31 -10.70 -11.97 -3.17
C VAL A 31 -12.02 -11.95 -2.41
N SER A 32 -13.00 -12.72 -2.86
CA SER A 32 -14.34 -12.74 -2.24
C SER A 32 -14.33 -13.41 -0.88
N MET A 33 -13.51 -14.45 -0.68
CA MET A 33 -13.32 -15.09 0.62
C MET A 33 -12.69 -14.11 1.62
N ILE A 34 -11.65 -13.38 1.23
CA ILE A 34 -11.01 -12.38 2.10
C ILE A 34 -12.01 -11.28 2.48
N ALA A 35 -12.74 -10.74 1.50
CA ALA A 35 -13.77 -9.73 1.74
C ALA A 35 -14.90 -10.23 2.65
N SER A 36 -15.30 -11.50 2.52
CA SER A 36 -16.27 -12.15 3.41
C SER A 36 -15.77 -12.21 4.85
N VAL A 37 -14.53 -12.67 5.07
CA VAL A 37 -13.90 -12.74 6.41
C VAL A 37 -13.74 -11.33 7.02
N ALA A 38 -13.44 -10.33 6.20
CA ALA A 38 -13.38 -8.93 6.63
C ALA A 38 -14.75 -8.38 7.04
N GLY A 39 -15.83 -8.91 6.43
CA GLY A 39 -17.19 -8.40 6.55
C GLY A 39 -17.52 -7.29 5.55
N GLU A 40 -16.76 -7.18 4.46
CA GLU A 40 -16.95 -6.17 3.39
C GLU A 40 -17.86 -6.68 2.25
N LEU A 41 -18.21 -7.97 2.24
CA LEU A 41 -19.04 -8.55 1.18
C LEU A 41 -20.53 -8.16 1.35
N ALA A 42 -20.96 -7.11 0.66
CA ALA A 42 -22.36 -6.68 0.67
C ALA A 42 -23.25 -7.68 -0.11
N GLY A 43 -24.16 -8.36 0.60
CA GLY A 43 -25.20 -9.20 -0.02
C GLY A 43 -24.67 -10.41 -0.80
N GLY A 44 -23.44 -10.86 -0.58
CA GLY A 44 -22.88 -12.04 -1.25
C GLY A 44 -22.40 -11.80 -2.69
N GLN A 45 -22.38 -10.54 -3.16
CA GLN A 45 -22.04 -10.25 -4.56
C GLN A 45 -20.54 -10.35 -4.82
N LEU A 46 -20.17 -11.13 -5.84
CA LEU A 46 -18.80 -11.25 -6.32
C LEU A 46 -18.47 -10.04 -7.22
N SER A 47 -17.38 -9.33 -6.90
CA SER A 47 -16.85 -8.28 -7.76
C SER A 47 -15.92 -8.88 -8.83
N ARG A 48 -16.05 -8.42 -10.07
CA ARG A 48 -15.07 -8.70 -11.14
C ARG A 48 -13.93 -7.67 -11.19
N ARG A 49 -14.05 -6.57 -10.44
CA ARG A 49 -13.03 -5.52 -10.38
C ARG A 49 -11.93 -5.94 -9.41
N ARG A 50 -10.68 -5.78 -9.83
CA ARG A 50 -9.52 -5.97 -8.95
C ARG A 50 -9.61 -5.02 -7.75
N PRO A 51 -9.29 -5.48 -6.52
CA PRO A 51 -9.29 -4.62 -5.35
C PRO A 51 -8.34 -3.44 -5.51
N PHE A 52 -8.70 -2.32 -4.90
CA PHE A 52 -7.84 -1.15 -4.75
C PHE A 52 -7.92 -0.69 -3.30
N ARG A 53 -6.80 -0.74 -2.59
CA ARG A 53 -6.70 -0.29 -1.20
C ARG A 53 -5.76 0.90 -1.13
N ALA A 54 -6.22 1.97 -0.49
CA ALA A 54 -5.46 3.21 -0.32
C ALA A 54 -5.60 3.73 1.11
N PRO A 55 -5.00 3.05 2.10
CA PRO A 55 -5.08 3.50 3.48
C PRO A 55 -4.39 4.85 3.66
N HIS A 56 -4.92 5.67 4.56
CA HIS A 56 -4.30 6.93 4.95
C HIS A 56 -2.97 6.68 5.69
N HIS A 57 -2.01 7.60 5.61
CA HIS A 57 -0.68 7.45 6.26
C HIS A 57 -0.73 7.31 7.79
N SER A 58 -1.87 7.64 8.40
CA SER A 58 -2.16 7.39 9.83
C SER A 58 -2.58 5.95 10.13
N ALA A 59 -2.64 5.05 9.13
CA ALA A 59 -3.00 3.66 9.32
C ALA A 59 -2.01 2.96 10.25
N SER A 60 -2.56 2.23 11.22
CA SER A 60 -1.75 1.46 12.16
C SER A 60 -1.22 0.18 11.53
N MET A 61 -0.21 -0.43 12.18
CA MET A 61 0.25 -1.79 11.86
C MET A 61 -0.91 -2.79 11.76
N ALA A 62 -1.86 -2.73 12.70
CA ALA A 62 -2.99 -3.65 12.73
C ALA A 62 -3.98 -3.41 11.57
N ALA A 63 -4.09 -2.18 11.08
CA ALA A 63 -4.89 -1.88 9.90
C ALA A 63 -4.23 -2.45 8.64
N LEU A 64 -2.91 -2.26 8.48
CA LEU A 64 -2.18 -2.68 7.28
C LEU A 64 -2.01 -4.21 7.20
N VAL A 65 -1.55 -4.83 8.29
CA VAL A 65 -1.26 -6.27 8.38
C VAL A 65 -2.52 -7.10 8.64
N GLY A 66 -3.42 -6.58 9.48
CA GLY A 66 -4.57 -7.31 10.03
C GLY A 66 -4.45 -7.53 11.53
N GLY A 67 -5.54 -7.99 12.15
CA GLY A 67 -5.58 -8.22 13.59
C GLY A 67 -6.97 -8.11 14.23
N GLY A 68 -6.98 -7.64 15.48
CA GLY A 68 -8.18 -7.63 16.33
C GLY A 68 -8.46 -8.99 16.99
N LEU A 69 -9.55 -9.07 17.74
CA LEU A 69 -9.95 -10.26 18.50
C LEU A 69 -10.19 -11.50 17.63
N ARG A 70 -10.63 -11.28 16.38
CA ARG A 70 -10.92 -12.34 15.39
C ARG A 70 -9.84 -12.51 14.33
N ALA A 71 -8.64 -11.92 14.55
CA ALA A 71 -7.52 -11.96 13.61
C ALA A 71 -7.91 -11.62 12.15
N LYS A 72 -8.74 -10.58 11.95
CA LYS A 72 -9.24 -10.18 10.64
C LYS A 72 -8.11 -9.78 9.67
N PRO A 73 -8.32 -9.94 8.34
CA PRO A 73 -7.37 -9.46 7.33
C PRO A 73 -7.20 -7.94 7.41
N GLY A 74 -6.00 -7.46 7.09
CA GLY A 74 -5.69 -6.04 6.91
C GLY A 74 -5.70 -5.59 5.45
N GLU A 75 -5.31 -4.34 5.21
CA GLU A 75 -5.25 -3.72 3.88
C GLU A 75 -4.43 -4.51 2.86
N MET A 76 -3.33 -5.14 3.28
CA MET A 76 -2.50 -5.96 2.39
C MET A 76 -3.24 -7.17 1.84
N ALA A 77 -3.96 -7.89 2.70
CA ALA A 77 -4.76 -9.04 2.31
C ALA A 77 -5.99 -8.59 1.50
N LEU A 78 -6.62 -7.48 1.89
CA LEU A 78 -7.74 -6.89 1.15
C LEU A 78 -7.35 -6.39 -0.24
N ALA A 79 -6.06 -6.11 -0.48
CA ALA A 79 -5.51 -5.74 -1.78
C ALA A 79 -5.12 -6.95 -2.65
N HIS A 80 -5.30 -8.19 -2.17
CA HIS A 80 -4.91 -9.39 -2.90
C HIS A 80 -5.50 -9.46 -4.32
N HIS A 81 -4.69 -9.89 -5.30
CA HIS A 81 -4.97 -9.83 -6.73
C HIS A 81 -5.32 -8.44 -7.27
N GLY A 82 -5.02 -7.40 -6.51
CA GLY A 82 -5.30 -6.01 -6.85
C GLY A 82 -4.11 -5.10 -6.59
N VAL A 83 -4.41 -3.89 -6.14
CA VAL A 83 -3.43 -2.81 -5.95
C VAL A 83 -3.48 -2.33 -4.50
N LEU A 84 -2.32 -2.27 -3.85
CA LEU A 84 -2.13 -1.54 -2.61
C LEU A 84 -1.39 -0.24 -2.93
N PHE A 85 -2.08 0.89 -2.74
CA PHE A 85 -1.54 2.22 -2.98
C PHE A 85 -1.26 2.95 -1.67
N LEU A 86 -0.02 3.40 -1.47
CA LEU A 86 0.33 4.28 -0.35
C LEU A 86 0.73 5.65 -0.87
N ASP A 87 -0.10 6.65 -0.58
CA ASP A 87 0.21 8.04 -0.87
C ASP A 87 1.02 8.66 0.27
N GLU A 88 1.86 9.65 -0.03
CA GLU A 88 2.73 10.28 0.96
C GLU A 88 3.60 9.27 1.73
N LEU A 89 4.22 8.33 1.01
CA LEU A 89 4.90 7.16 1.60
C LEU A 89 5.82 7.48 2.82
N PRO A 90 6.67 8.53 2.82
CA PRO A 90 7.49 8.89 3.99
C PRO A 90 6.74 9.40 5.23
N GLU A 91 5.44 9.65 5.14
CA GLU A 91 4.60 10.03 6.29
C GLU A 91 4.04 8.83 7.05
N PHE A 92 4.11 7.62 6.48
CA PHE A 92 3.82 6.41 7.22
C PHE A 92 4.87 6.16 8.31
N GLN A 93 4.43 5.53 9.40
CA GLN A 93 5.37 5.11 10.45
C GLN A 93 6.36 4.08 9.89
N PRO A 94 7.67 4.18 10.18
CA PRO A 94 8.67 3.26 9.60
C PRO A 94 8.35 1.77 9.84
N ARG A 95 7.83 1.41 11.02
CA ARG A 95 7.44 0.03 11.31
C ARG A 95 6.32 -0.48 10.41
N VAL A 96 5.38 0.40 10.03
CA VAL A 96 4.28 0.09 9.10
C VAL A 96 4.84 -0.17 7.71
N LEU A 97 5.81 0.61 7.26
CA LEU A 97 6.49 0.39 5.99
C LEU A 97 7.29 -0.93 5.99
N GLU A 98 8.02 -1.23 7.06
CA GLU A 98 8.78 -2.48 7.16
C GLU A 98 7.89 -3.73 7.08
N SER A 99 6.64 -3.64 7.54
CA SER A 99 5.70 -4.76 7.47
C SER A 99 5.34 -5.19 6.05
N LEU A 100 5.55 -4.33 5.04
CA LEU A 100 5.29 -4.64 3.63
C LEU A 100 6.31 -5.62 3.05
N ARG A 101 7.52 -5.70 3.63
CA ARG A 101 8.64 -6.43 3.02
C ARG A 101 8.35 -7.91 2.82
N GLN A 102 7.78 -8.57 3.82
CA GLN A 102 7.48 -10.00 3.73
C GLN A 102 6.36 -10.27 2.70
N PRO A 103 5.20 -9.58 2.74
CA PRO A 103 4.16 -9.74 1.72
C PRO A 103 4.63 -9.47 0.29
N LEU A 104 5.54 -8.51 0.08
CA LEU A 104 6.12 -8.23 -1.24
C LEU A 104 6.98 -9.39 -1.76
N GLU A 105 7.53 -10.23 -0.88
CA GLU A 105 8.34 -11.39 -1.26
C GLU A 105 7.54 -12.67 -1.37
N THR A 106 6.73 -12.95 -0.34
CA THR A 106 6.05 -14.24 -0.20
C THR A 106 4.65 -14.22 -0.82
N GLY A 107 4.06 -13.04 -0.97
CA GLY A 107 2.68 -12.87 -1.37
C GLY A 107 1.69 -13.23 -0.26
N GLU A 108 2.09 -13.21 1.01
CA GLU A 108 1.27 -13.59 2.16
C GLU A 108 1.55 -12.69 3.36
N THR A 109 0.53 -12.49 4.21
CA THR A 109 0.64 -11.78 5.49
C THR A 109 0.17 -12.67 6.63
N MET A 110 0.95 -12.70 7.72
CA MET A 110 0.64 -13.50 8.90
C MET A 110 0.13 -12.62 10.04
N VAL A 111 -1.04 -12.98 10.57
CA VAL A 111 -1.62 -12.38 11.76
C VAL A 111 -1.46 -13.35 12.93
N ALA A 112 -0.48 -13.10 13.78
CA ALA A 112 -0.24 -13.86 15.01
C ALA A 112 -0.85 -13.14 16.23
N ARG A 113 -1.63 -13.89 17.02
CA ARG A 113 -2.22 -13.48 18.29
C ARG A 113 -2.16 -14.65 19.28
N VAL A 114 -2.32 -14.35 20.56
CA VAL A 114 -2.20 -15.32 21.68
C VAL A 114 -2.95 -16.64 21.41
N ASN A 115 -4.11 -16.60 20.77
CA ASN A 115 -4.94 -17.78 20.51
C ASN A 115 -5.16 -18.08 19.02
N TYR A 116 -4.56 -17.30 18.10
CA TYR A 116 -4.83 -17.42 16.66
C TYR A 116 -3.58 -17.17 15.83
N HIS A 117 -3.32 -18.08 14.89
CA HIS A 117 -2.30 -17.92 13.86
C HIS A 117 -3.00 -18.08 12.51
N VAL A 118 -3.17 -16.97 11.80
CA VAL A 118 -3.87 -16.97 10.51
C VAL A 118 -2.96 -16.34 9.47
N THR A 119 -2.78 -17.03 8.35
CA THR A 119 -2.09 -16.51 7.17
C THR A 119 -3.13 -16.15 6.12
N TYR A 120 -3.04 -14.93 5.59
CA TYR A 120 -3.85 -14.47 4.48
C TYR A 120 -2.98 -14.31 3.24
N PRO A 121 -3.49 -14.66 2.05
CA PRO A 121 -2.80 -14.32 0.82
C PRO A 121 -2.85 -12.81 0.61
N ALA A 122 -1.77 -12.26 0.08
CA ALA A 122 -1.51 -10.83 -0.06
C ALA A 122 -0.63 -10.57 -1.31
N ARG A 123 -0.90 -11.26 -2.41
CA ARG A 123 -0.28 -10.99 -3.73
C ARG A 123 -0.92 -9.75 -4.34
N PHE A 124 -0.38 -8.56 -4.05
CA PHE A 124 -0.87 -7.29 -4.60
C PHE A 124 0.23 -6.59 -5.40
N GLN A 125 -0.16 -5.76 -6.37
CA GLN A 125 0.75 -4.81 -6.98
C GLN A 125 0.92 -3.62 -6.05
N PHE A 126 2.15 -3.39 -5.59
CA PHE A 126 2.45 -2.27 -4.71
C PHE A 126 2.74 -1.01 -5.49
N VAL A 127 2.04 0.05 -5.17
CA VAL A 127 2.22 1.38 -5.77
C VAL A 127 2.40 2.39 -4.66
N ALA A 128 3.42 3.24 -4.79
CA ALA A 128 3.66 4.29 -3.83
C ALA A 128 3.87 5.63 -4.51
N ALA A 129 3.36 6.68 -3.86
CA ALA A 129 3.58 8.05 -4.23
C ALA A 129 4.17 8.84 -3.07
N MET A 130 4.99 9.84 -3.39
CA MET A 130 5.48 10.81 -2.41
C MET A 130 5.83 12.14 -3.07
N ASN A 131 5.98 13.17 -2.24
CA ASN A 131 6.54 14.44 -2.66
C ASN A 131 8.08 14.37 -2.67
N PRO A 132 8.80 15.25 -3.39
CA PRO A 132 10.27 15.24 -3.40
C PRO A 132 10.89 15.70 -2.06
N CYS A 133 10.13 16.51 -1.28
CA CYS A 133 10.44 16.98 0.07
C CYS A 133 9.13 17.19 0.84
N LYS A 134 9.21 17.47 2.14
CA LYS A 134 8.08 17.99 2.94
C LYS A 134 7.45 19.26 2.37
N CYS A 135 8.23 20.05 1.66
CA CYS A 135 7.79 21.30 1.02
C CYS A 135 7.04 21.11 -0.31
N GLY A 136 7.04 19.91 -0.88
CA GLY A 136 6.47 19.64 -2.21
C GLY A 136 7.31 20.09 -3.41
N MET A 137 8.20 21.09 -3.25
CA MET A 137 8.82 21.84 -4.36
C MET A 137 10.33 21.64 -4.52
N ALA A 138 10.91 20.61 -3.88
CA ALA A 138 12.35 20.35 -4.02
C ALA A 138 12.69 19.96 -5.46
N GLY A 139 13.74 20.58 -6.00
CA GLY A 139 14.17 20.39 -7.39
C GLY A 139 13.50 21.34 -8.39
N GLU A 140 12.52 22.17 -7.97
CA GLU A 140 11.95 23.16 -8.87
C GLU A 140 12.91 24.33 -9.16
N PRO A 141 13.10 24.73 -10.44
CA PRO A 141 13.94 25.86 -10.79
C PRO A 141 13.51 27.14 -10.07
N GLY A 142 14.47 27.79 -9.40
CA GLY A 142 14.22 29.03 -8.66
C GLY A 142 13.57 28.86 -7.28
N HIS A 143 13.22 27.63 -6.87
CA HIS A 143 12.72 27.37 -5.52
C HIS A 143 13.86 26.99 -4.55
N VAL A 144 13.92 27.65 -3.39
CA VAL A 144 14.80 27.28 -2.28
C VAL A 144 13.97 26.82 -1.10
N CYS A 145 14.16 25.58 -0.68
CA CYS A 145 13.45 25.01 0.45
C CYS A 145 13.83 25.75 1.76
N ARG A 146 12.83 26.26 2.49
CA ARG A 146 13.05 26.90 3.81
C ARG A 146 13.66 25.97 4.85
N LYS A 147 13.49 24.65 4.71
CA LYS A 147 14.09 23.63 5.58
C LYS A 147 15.57 23.33 5.21
N GLY A 148 16.10 23.99 4.19
CA GLY A 148 17.48 23.85 3.75
C GLY A 148 17.70 22.66 2.79
N PRO A 149 18.96 22.49 2.32
CA PRO A 149 19.30 21.54 1.26
C PRO A 149 19.10 20.07 1.67
N ARG A 150 19.16 19.77 2.98
CA ARG A 150 18.99 18.41 3.51
C ARG A 150 17.54 17.95 3.57
N CYS A 151 16.56 18.85 3.41
CA CYS A 151 15.16 18.52 3.61
C CYS A 151 14.66 17.37 2.73
N ALA A 152 15.11 17.30 1.47
CA ALA A 152 14.73 16.22 0.56
C ALA A 152 15.35 14.89 0.99
N ALA A 153 16.65 14.87 1.28
CA ALA A 153 17.37 13.69 1.72
C ALA A 153 16.79 13.14 3.04
N ASP A 154 16.58 14.00 4.05
CA ASP A 154 16.04 13.60 5.34
C ASP A 154 14.57 13.11 5.24
N TYR A 155 13.81 13.64 4.28
CA TYR A 155 12.44 13.20 4.01
C TYR A 155 12.42 11.79 3.39
N GLN A 156 13.23 11.57 2.36
CA GLN A 156 13.30 10.29 1.65
C GLN A 156 13.97 9.19 2.50
N ALA A 157 14.91 9.56 3.37
CA ALA A 157 15.59 8.63 4.29
C ALA A 157 14.66 7.95 5.31
N ARG A 158 13.40 8.37 5.41
CA ARG A 158 12.38 7.66 6.21
C ARG A 158 11.95 6.34 5.61
N ILE A 159 12.21 6.13 4.32
CA ILE A 159 11.96 4.87 3.62
C ILE A 159 13.25 4.07 3.68
N SER A 160 13.15 2.81 4.11
CA SER A 160 14.33 1.95 4.19
C SER A 160 14.84 1.55 2.81
N GLY A 161 16.17 1.42 2.67
CA GLY A 161 16.79 0.88 1.47
C GLY A 161 16.20 -0.48 1.07
N PRO A 162 16.07 -1.46 1.99
CA PRO A 162 15.44 -2.73 1.69
C PRO A 162 14.03 -2.60 1.09
N LEU A 163 13.18 -1.69 1.58
CA LEU A 163 11.86 -1.50 0.98
C LEU A 163 11.96 -0.91 -0.44
N LEU A 164 12.86 0.06 -0.66
CA LEU A 164 13.10 0.64 -1.99
C LEU A 164 13.65 -0.38 -2.98
N ASP A 165 14.49 -1.31 -2.53
CA ASP A 165 15.04 -2.39 -3.37
C ASP A 165 13.96 -3.35 -3.90
N ARG A 166 12.76 -3.32 -3.32
CA ARG A 166 11.58 -4.08 -3.78
C ARG A 166 10.66 -3.27 -4.71
N MET A 167 11.08 -2.07 -5.11
CA MET A 167 10.38 -1.25 -6.10
C MET A 167 11.12 -1.32 -7.44
N ASP A 168 10.59 -2.14 -8.35
CA ASP A 168 11.20 -2.35 -9.67
C ASP A 168 11.23 -1.08 -10.54
N ILE A 169 10.28 -0.17 -10.31
CA ILE A 169 10.09 1.04 -11.13
C ILE A 169 10.02 2.26 -10.22
N GLN A 170 10.92 3.22 -10.48
CA GLN A 170 10.93 4.54 -9.86
C GLN A 170 10.80 5.61 -10.95
N ILE A 171 9.77 6.45 -10.82
CA ILE A 171 9.39 7.52 -11.74
C ILE A 171 9.14 8.76 -10.90
#